data_AF-A0A382Q3U5-F1
#
_entry.id   AF-A0A382Q3U5-F1
#
_cell.length_a   1.000
_cell.length_b   1.000
_cell.length_c   1.000
_cell.angle_alpha   90.00
_cell.angle_beta   90.00
_cell.angle_gamma   90.00
#
_symmetry.space_group_name_H-M   'P 1'
#
loop_
_entity.id
_entity.type
_entity.pdbx_description
1 polymer ?
#
loop_
_entity_poly.entity_id
_entity_poly.type
_entity_poly.pdbx_seq_one_letter_code
_entity_poly.pdbx_strand_id
1 'polypeptide(L)'
;TVDWTDNGTDTTVTITGLSLVDGTAYYGSIRAYNSGGNPSQAYSGDGITIDASPPVSGTIIEGDTDDIDYTSNAGTLQLTWSGFSDDNSGLSHYEYGLGRSPGADDMVSFTETTDTSAVLEADLVDGTTYYGIVRAYDVAGNVSDGLVGDGVMLDISAPESGMVVDGFEDDLEFTASTTTLSATWSGFSDAGSGIQFYEYAAGTTSGGTDMTDWTGIDLDTTMIDSSLVLVGGQIYHVSVRATDLVENVSDVVSSDGVTVDLLGPESGTVLDGTGEDVDWTNSDTTLEASWHGFSDALSGIQFYEYAVGTAIDNFALVAWKSAGVDTFFAESDLTL
;
A
#
# COMPACT_ATOMS: atom_id res chain seq x y z
N THR A 1 47.55 -45.23 6.10
CA THR A 1 47.53 -46.43 5.25
C THR A 1 47.18 -47.62 6.12
N VAL A 2 46.41 -48.57 5.58
CA VAL A 2 46.13 -49.83 6.26
C VAL A 2 47.12 -50.87 5.74
N ASP A 3 47.68 -51.70 6.62
CA ASP A 3 48.55 -52.79 6.20
C ASP A 3 47.78 -53.87 5.44
N TRP A 4 48.48 -54.62 4.59
CA TRP A 4 47.88 -55.74 3.86
C TRP A 4 47.23 -56.74 4.82
N THR A 5 45.92 -56.95 4.65
CA THR A 5 45.13 -57.88 5.46
C THR A 5 44.62 -59.02 4.58
N ASP A 6 44.76 -60.25 5.06
CA ASP A 6 44.22 -61.43 4.38
C ASP A 6 42.71 -61.52 4.61
N ASN A 7 41.94 -61.58 3.52
CA ASN A 7 40.48 -61.67 3.51
C ASN A 7 40.00 -63.04 3.01
N GLY A 8 40.88 -64.04 2.96
CA GLY A 8 40.57 -65.36 2.43
C GLY A 8 40.12 -65.31 0.97
N THR A 9 39.01 -65.98 0.67
CA THR A 9 38.42 -66.03 -0.68
C THR A 9 37.28 -65.04 -0.89
N ASP A 10 36.99 -64.20 0.12
CA ASP A 10 35.87 -63.27 0.06
C ASP A 10 36.22 -62.11 -0.90
N THR A 11 35.27 -61.79 -1.78
CA THR A 11 35.42 -60.75 -2.80
C THR A 11 35.00 -59.36 -2.32
N THR A 12 34.70 -59.22 -1.04
CA THR A 12 34.23 -57.99 -0.40
C THR A 12 34.87 -57.85 0.97
N VAL A 13 35.23 -56.64 1.35
CA VAL A 13 35.78 -56.31 2.67
C VAL A 13 35.18 -54.99 3.15
N THR A 14 34.86 -54.91 4.43
CA THR A 14 34.45 -53.66 5.08
C THR A 14 35.49 -53.32 6.13
N ILE A 15 36.12 -52.15 5.98
CA ILE A 15 37.10 -51.65 6.93
C ILE A 15 36.45 -50.50 7.70
N THR A 16 36.31 -50.66 9.01
CA THR A 16 35.74 -49.66 9.91
C THR A 16 36.83 -48.97 10.74
N GLY A 17 36.54 -47.80 11.31
CA GLY A 17 37.47 -47.09 12.21
C GLY A 17 38.59 -46.35 11.49
N LEU A 18 38.38 -46.02 10.21
CA LEU A 18 39.29 -45.17 9.45
C LEU A 18 39.05 -43.71 9.80
N SER A 19 40.13 -42.95 9.98
CA SER A 19 40.09 -41.49 10.01
C SER A 19 40.37 -40.97 8.60
N LEU A 20 39.29 -40.80 7.83
CA LEU A 20 39.35 -40.26 6.49
C LEU A 20 39.29 -38.73 6.52
N VAL A 21 39.92 -38.09 5.54
CA VAL A 21 40.03 -36.63 5.44
C VAL A 21 39.18 -36.18 4.26
N ASP A 22 38.37 -35.16 4.49
CA ASP A 22 37.52 -34.54 3.47
C ASP A 22 38.34 -34.03 2.27
N GLY A 23 37.77 -34.10 1.08
CA GLY A 23 38.42 -33.77 -0.19
C GLY A 23 39.57 -34.70 -0.60
N THR A 24 39.87 -35.75 0.19
CA THR A 24 41.01 -36.65 -0.09
C THR A 24 40.54 -37.90 -0.83
N ALA A 25 41.25 -38.25 -1.92
CA ALA A 25 41.05 -39.49 -2.65
C ALA A 25 41.75 -40.68 -1.97
N TYR A 26 41.02 -41.77 -1.80
CA TYR A 26 41.50 -43.04 -1.27
C TYR A 26 41.38 -44.14 -2.32
N TYR A 27 42.36 -45.05 -2.34
CA TYR A 27 42.45 -46.12 -3.33
C TYR A 27 42.49 -47.47 -2.63
N GLY A 28 41.56 -48.36 -2.98
CA GLY A 28 41.63 -49.77 -2.58
C GLY A 28 42.58 -50.53 -3.51
N SER A 29 43.53 -51.25 -2.93
CA SER A 29 44.45 -52.13 -3.68
C SER A 29 44.26 -53.58 -3.27
N ILE A 30 44.17 -54.48 -4.25
CA ILE A 30 43.98 -55.93 -4.04
C ILE A 30 45.14 -56.70 -4.68
N ARG A 31 45.60 -57.76 -4.00
CA ARG A 31 46.48 -58.78 -4.57
C ARG A 31 45.99 -60.16 -4.14
N ALA A 32 46.02 -61.13 -5.05
CA ALA A 32 45.60 -62.51 -4.78
C ALA A 32 46.82 -63.40 -4.53
N TYR A 33 46.68 -64.44 -3.71
CA TYR A 33 47.73 -65.44 -3.48
C TYR A 33 47.35 -66.77 -4.13
N ASN A 34 48.31 -67.42 -4.81
CA ASN A 34 48.11 -68.79 -5.28
C ASN A 34 48.25 -69.80 -4.11
N SER A 35 47.93 -71.07 -4.32
CA SER A 35 48.08 -72.13 -3.31
C SER A 35 49.52 -72.36 -2.83
N GLY A 36 50.53 -71.83 -3.54
CA GLY A 36 51.94 -71.85 -3.16
C GLY A 36 52.39 -70.63 -2.34
N GLY A 37 51.49 -69.70 -2.01
CA GLY A 37 51.78 -68.50 -1.23
C GLY A 37 52.43 -67.35 -2.01
N ASN A 38 52.41 -67.38 -3.35
CA ASN A 38 52.93 -66.29 -4.17
C ASN A 38 51.82 -65.26 -4.48
N PRO A 39 52.04 -63.95 -4.21
CA PRO A 39 51.07 -62.91 -4.55
C PRO A 39 51.08 -62.56 -6.04
N SER A 40 49.94 -62.14 -6.56
CA SER A 40 49.82 -61.39 -7.82
C SER A 40 50.45 -59.99 -7.68
N GLN A 41 50.55 -59.27 -8.80
CA GLN A 41 50.72 -57.81 -8.72
C GLN A 41 49.51 -57.21 -7.99
N ALA A 42 49.74 -56.13 -7.26
CA ALA A 42 48.66 -55.34 -6.67
C ALA A 42 47.96 -54.54 -7.78
N TYR A 43 46.64 -54.55 -7.77
CA TYR A 43 45.82 -53.74 -8.66
C TYR A 43 44.98 -52.78 -7.81
N SER A 44 44.92 -51.52 -8.21
CA SER A 44 44.13 -50.49 -7.53
C SER A 44 42.90 -50.13 -8.34
N GLY A 45 41.82 -49.78 -7.64
CA GLY A 45 40.67 -49.11 -8.26
C GLY A 45 40.98 -47.69 -8.73
N ASP A 46 39.97 -47.05 -9.29
CA ASP A 46 39.95 -45.64 -9.71
C ASP A 46 39.91 -44.65 -8.53
N GLY A 47 39.51 -45.12 -7.36
CA GLY A 47 39.55 -44.38 -6.10
C GLY A 47 38.21 -43.74 -5.72
N ILE A 48 38.12 -43.27 -4.49
CA ILE A 48 36.95 -42.57 -3.94
C ILE A 48 37.41 -41.30 -3.23
N THR A 49 36.84 -40.16 -3.59
CA THR A 49 37.06 -38.90 -2.88
C THR A 49 36.04 -38.80 -1.77
N ILE A 50 36.50 -38.46 -0.56
CA ILE A 50 35.62 -38.24 0.57
C ILE A 50 35.05 -36.85 0.47
N ASP A 51 33.73 -36.78 0.55
CA ASP A 51 33.00 -35.53 0.68
C ASP A 51 32.02 -35.65 1.85
N ALA A 52 32.32 -34.94 2.92
CA ALA A 52 31.54 -34.87 4.14
C ALA A 52 31.08 -33.42 4.45
N SER A 53 31.36 -32.49 3.55
CA SER A 53 30.99 -31.09 3.69
C SER A 53 29.63 -30.88 3.04
N PRO A 54 28.62 -30.33 3.74
CA PRO A 54 27.34 -30.02 3.13
C PRO A 54 27.46 -28.85 2.14
N PRO A 55 26.56 -28.76 1.14
CA PRO A 55 26.49 -27.61 0.26
C PRO A 55 26.31 -26.29 1.04
N VAL A 56 26.86 -25.22 0.49
CA VAL A 56 26.66 -23.86 1.00
C VAL A 56 25.34 -23.32 0.46
N SER A 57 24.51 -22.78 1.35
CA SER A 57 23.22 -22.20 1.00
C SER A 57 23.35 -20.88 0.25
N GLY A 58 22.41 -20.62 -0.65
CA GLY A 58 22.36 -19.41 -1.47
C GLY A 58 21.34 -18.38 -0.98
N THR A 59 20.59 -17.80 -1.92
CA THR A 59 19.43 -16.92 -1.68
C THR A 59 18.15 -17.56 -2.18
N ILE A 60 17.02 -17.19 -1.58
CA ILE A 60 15.67 -17.54 -1.98
C ILE A 60 14.85 -16.25 -2.01
N ILE A 61 13.91 -16.16 -2.95
CA ILE A 61 12.92 -15.08 -3.05
C ILE A 61 11.53 -15.69 -3.30
N GLU A 62 10.50 -14.99 -2.83
CA GLU A 62 9.09 -15.36 -2.97
C GLU A 62 8.47 -14.91 -4.30
N GLY A 63 9.22 -15.02 -5.41
CA GLY A 63 8.77 -14.60 -6.73
C GLY A 63 9.60 -15.17 -7.89
N ASP A 64 9.43 -14.62 -9.10
CA ASP A 64 10.21 -15.01 -10.29
C ASP A 64 11.54 -14.26 -10.36
N THR A 65 11.47 -12.94 -10.46
CA THR A 65 12.64 -12.05 -10.57
C THR A 65 12.83 -11.14 -9.36
N ASP A 66 11.72 -10.76 -8.73
CA ASP A 66 11.68 -9.84 -7.61
C ASP A 66 11.19 -10.56 -6.37
N ASP A 67 11.71 -10.13 -5.24
CA ASP A 67 11.27 -10.59 -3.93
C ASP A 67 10.03 -9.79 -3.54
N ILE A 68 8.89 -10.46 -3.42
CA ILE A 68 7.60 -9.81 -3.19
C ILE A 68 7.13 -10.05 -1.75
N ASP A 69 6.71 -8.97 -1.10
CA ASP A 69 6.16 -9.02 0.25
C ASP A 69 4.68 -9.41 0.26
N TYR A 70 3.97 -9.15 -0.85
CA TYR A 70 2.52 -9.30 -0.97
C TYR A 70 2.14 -9.95 -2.30
N THR A 71 1.05 -10.72 -2.29
CA THR A 71 0.46 -11.30 -3.51
C THR A 71 -1.06 -11.33 -3.41
N SER A 72 -1.76 -11.19 -4.54
CA SER A 72 -3.21 -11.42 -4.65
C SER A 72 -3.56 -12.80 -5.23
N ASN A 73 -2.56 -13.65 -5.49
CA ASN A 73 -2.78 -15.00 -5.99
C ASN A 73 -3.00 -16.00 -4.83
N ALA A 74 -4.25 -16.38 -4.61
CA ALA A 74 -4.63 -17.28 -3.52
C ALA A 74 -4.37 -18.78 -3.76
N GLY A 75 -3.99 -19.17 -4.98
CA GLY A 75 -3.88 -20.59 -5.37
C GLY A 75 -2.45 -21.09 -5.55
N THR A 76 -1.51 -20.18 -5.85
CA THR A 76 -0.13 -20.57 -6.14
C THR A 76 0.87 -19.57 -5.59
N LEU A 77 2.03 -20.07 -5.15
CA LEU A 77 3.18 -19.24 -4.84
C LEU A 77 4.40 -19.67 -5.66
N GLN A 78 5.13 -18.71 -6.22
CA GLN A 78 6.40 -18.98 -6.89
C GLN A 78 7.56 -18.78 -5.91
N LEU A 79 8.50 -19.72 -5.90
CA LEU A 79 9.79 -19.60 -5.23
C LEU A 79 10.90 -19.69 -6.26
N THR A 80 11.90 -18.82 -6.12
CA THR A 80 13.12 -18.87 -6.93
C THR A 80 14.34 -18.80 -6.01
N TRP A 81 15.34 -19.64 -6.27
CA TRP A 81 16.55 -19.68 -5.46
C TRP A 81 17.80 -19.75 -6.33
N SER A 82 18.91 -19.25 -5.80
CA SER A 82 20.16 -19.18 -6.55
C SER A 82 21.37 -19.15 -5.62
N GLY A 83 22.58 -19.34 -6.17
CA GLY A 83 23.82 -19.16 -5.40
C GLY A 83 24.20 -20.30 -4.46
N PHE A 84 23.49 -21.43 -4.51
CA PHE A 84 23.94 -22.66 -3.87
C PHE A 84 25.23 -23.16 -4.52
N SER A 85 26.13 -23.72 -3.73
CA SER A 85 27.39 -24.27 -4.25
C SER A 85 27.92 -25.40 -3.38
N ASP A 86 28.56 -26.36 -4.03
CA ASP A 86 29.41 -27.35 -3.38
C ASP A 86 30.72 -27.48 -4.18
N ASP A 87 31.86 -27.30 -3.50
CA ASP A 87 33.18 -27.29 -4.14
C ASP A 87 33.77 -28.70 -4.33
N ASN A 88 33.21 -29.71 -3.65
CA ASN A 88 33.76 -31.05 -3.61
C ASN A 88 33.11 -31.97 -4.65
N SER A 89 31.89 -32.44 -4.39
CA SER A 89 31.17 -33.37 -5.25
C SER A 89 30.17 -32.68 -6.19
N GLY A 90 29.90 -31.39 -5.94
CA GLY A 90 28.95 -30.59 -6.69
C GLY A 90 27.50 -30.88 -6.29
N LEU A 91 26.58 -30.06 -6.78
CA LEU A 91 25.15 -30.19 -6.44
C LEU A 91 24.50 -31.34 -7.22
N SER A 92 23.64 -32.10 -6.53
CA SER A 92 22.79 -33.15 -7.11
C SER A 92 21.39 -32.64 -7.41
N HIS A 93 20.68 -32.11 -6.40
CA HIS A 93 19.29 -31.66 -6.51
C HIS A 93 18.95 -30.72 -5.33
N TYR A 94 17.74 -30.18 -5.35
CA TYR A 94 17.16 -29.38 -4.28
C TYR A 94 15.90 -30.06 -3.76
N GLU A 95 15.53 -29.75 -2.53
CA GLU A 95 14.18 -29.93 -2.03
C GLU A 95 13.62 -28.59 -1.59
N TYR A 96 12.38 -28.30 -1.96
CA TYR A 96 11.67 -27.08 -1.59
C TYR A 96 10.35 -27.40 -0.88
N GLY A 97 9.89 -26.50 -0.02
CA GLY A 97 8.65 -26.61 0.72
C GLY A 97 8.05 -25.23 1.03
N LEU A 98 6.84 -25.26 1.59
CA LEU A 98 6.11 -24.06 1.99
C LEU A 98 5.45 -24.29 3.35
N GLY A 99 5.49 -23.26 4.20
CA GLY A 99 4.82 -23.29 5.49
C GLY A 99 4.32 -21.94 5.97
N ARG A 100 3.56 -21.98 7.06
CA ARG A 100 2.99 -20.79 7.73
C ARG A 100 3.90 -20.18 8.80
N SER A 101 5.05 -20.80 9.04
CA SER A 101 6.08 -20.29 9.95
C SER A 101 7.45 -20.56 9.34
N PRO A 102 8.46 -19.72 9.63
CA PRO A 102 9.80 -19.88 9.08
C PRO A 102 10.34 -21.30 9.28
N GLY A 103 10.69 -21.95 8.16
CA GLY A 103 11.27 -23.30 8.12
C GLY A 103 10.28 -24.46 8.30
N ALA A 104 8.98 -24.19 8.36
CA ALA A 104 7.96 -25.23 8.30
C ALA A 104 7.62 -25.64 6.87
N ASP A 105 7.13 -26.87 6.71
CA ASP A 105 6.67 -27.48 5.46
C ASP A 105 5.22 -27.98 5.60
N ASP A 106 4.42 -27.29 6.42
CA ASP A 106 3.05 -27.68 6.80
C ASP A 106 2.00 -27.40 5.71
N MET A 107 2.33 -26.60 4.69
CA MET A 107 1.49 -26.37 3.52
C MET A 107 1.87 -27.29 2.37
N VAL A 108 3.16 -27.28 2.02
CA VAL A 108 3.74 -28.14 0.99
C VAL A 108 4.98 -28.78 1.56
N SER A 109 4.91 -30.10 1.74
CA SER A 109 6.05 -30.90 2.19
C SER A 109 7.19 -30.88 1.17
N PHE A 110 8.41 -31.09 1.65
CA PHE A 110 9.60 -31.09 0.81
C PHE A 110 9.44 -31.93 -0.46
N THR A 111 9.65 -31.27 -1.60
CA THR A 111 9.55 -31.85 -2.94
C THR A 111 10.88 -31.70 -3.66
N GLU A 112 11.36 -32.79 -4.25
CA GLU A 112 12.63 -32.85 -4.98
C GLU A 112 12.54 -32.18 -6.36
N THR A 113 13.56 -31.41 -6.73
CA THR A 113 13.74 -30.85 -8.08
C THR A 113 15.21 -30.62 -8.42
N THR A 114 15.53 -30.59 -9.72
CA THR A 114 16.84 -30.14 -10.22
C THR A 114 16.82 -28.69 -10.71
N ASP A 115 15.64 -28.08 -10.79
CA ASP A 115 15.48 -26.70 -11.21
C ASP A 115 15.80 -25.72 -10.07
N THR A 116 15.88 -24.44 -10.39
CA THR A 116 16.17 -23.35 -9.44
C THR A 116 14.94 -22.49 -9.11
N SER A 117 13.77 -22.95 -9.50
CA SER A 117 12.48 -22.35 -9.15
C SER A 117 11.38 -23.40 -9.15
N ALA A 118 10.30 -23.10 -8.44
CA ALA A 118 9.10 -23.91 -8.41
C ALA A 118 7.86 -23.04 -8.21
N VAL A 119 6.75 -23.46 -8.82
CA VAL A 119 5.41 -22.94 -8.51
C VAL A 119 4.71 -23.97 -7.63
N LEU A 120 4.33 -23.55 -6.43
CA LEU A 120 3.68 -24.37 -5.43
C LEU A 120 2.19 -24.09 -5.43
N GLU A 121 1.39 -25.13 -5.62
CA GLU A 121 -0.06 -25.06 -5.46
C GLU A 121 -0.40 -25.14 -3.97
N ALA A 122 -1.06 -24.11 -3.45
CA ALA A 122 -1.45 -24.04 -2.04
C ALA A 122 -2.71 -23.18 -1.88
N ASP A 123 -3.64 -23.64 -1.04
CA ASP A 123 -4.82 -22.86 -0.67
C ASP A 123 -4.40 -21.80 0.37
N LEU A 124 -4.03 -20.61 -0.12
CA LEU A 124 -3.62 -19.50 0.73
C LEU A 124 -4.84 -18.81 1.36
N VAL A 125 -4.63 -18.21 2.53
CA VAL A 125 -5.65 -17.54 3.34
C VAL A 125 -5.27 -16.08 3.48
N ASP A 126 -6.23 -15.21 3.19
CA ASP A 126 -6.07 -13.76 3.24
C ASP A 126 -5.50 -13.29 4.59
N GLY A 127 -4.59 -12.30 4.55
CA GLY A 127 -3.89 -11.76 5.71
C GLY A 127 -2.89 -12.72 6.37
N THR A 128 -2.55 -13.84 5.72
CA THR A 128 -1.57 -14.81 6.24
C THR A 128 -0.25 -14.73 5.48
N THR A 129 0.86 -14.69 6.21
CA THR A 129 2.23 -14.77 5.64
C THR A 129 2.69 -16.22 5.51
N TYR A 130 3.30 -16.52 4.37
CA TYR A 130 3.84 -17.83 4.01
C TYR A 130 5.33 -17.74 3.75
N TYR A 131 6.06 -18.80 4.08
CA TYR A 131 7.52 -18.81 4.02
C TYR A 131 8.00 -19.96 3.14
N GLY A 132 8.74 -19.64 2.08
CA GLY A 132 9.44 -20.63 1.29
C GLY A 132 10.62 -21.21 2.06
N ILE A 133 10.88 -22.51 1.89
CA ILE A 133 12.12 -23.14 2.37
C ILE A 133 12.73 -23.99 1.26
N VAL A 134 14.05 -23.91 1.10
CA VAL A 134 14.81 -24.74 0.17
C VAL A 134 16.09 -25.28 0.81
N ARG A 135 16.47 -26.50 0.47
CA ARG A 135 17.76 -27.10 0.84
C ARG A 135 18.37 -27.82 -0.36
N ALA A 136 19.69 -27.81 -0.46
CA ALA A 136 20.43 -28.46 -1.53
C ALA A 136 21.06 -29.77 -1.06
N TYR A 137 21.17 -30.71 -1.99
CA TYR A 137 21.86 -31.98 -1.82
C TYR A 137 23.07 -32.00 -2.74
N ASP A 138 24.21 -32.49 -2.25
CA ASP A 138 25.36 -32.78 -3.11
C ASP A 138 25.31 -34.22 -3.68
N VAL A 139 26.28 -34.57 -4.51
CA VAL A 139 26.40 -35.92 -5.10
C VAL A 139 26.82 -36.98 -4.07
N ALA A 140 27.45 -36.57 -2.96
CA ALA A 140 27.82 -37.43 -1.84
C ALA A 140 26.66 -37.73 -0.87
N GLY A 141 25.54 -37.02 -0.99
CA GLY A 141 24.33 -37.14 -0.17
C GLY A 141 24.31 -36.25 1.07
N ASN A 142 25.22 -35.27 1.20
CA ASN A 142 25.13 -34.27 2.25
C ASN A 142 24.04 -33.25 1.92
N VAL A 143 23.47 -32.62 2.95
CA VAL A 143 22.34 -31.69 2.83
C VAL A 143 22.74 -30.35 3.43
N SER A 144 22.44 -29.26 2.72
CA SER A 144 22.65 -27.91 3.24
C SER A 144 21.74 -27.63 4.45
N ASP A 145 22.06 -26.56 5.18
CA ASP A 145 21.08 -25.95 6.07
C ASP A 145 19.85 -25.50 5.26
N GLY A 146 18.67 -25.56 5.87
CA GLY A 146 17.43 -25.07 5.26
C GLY A 146 17.47 -23.55 5.12
N LEU A 147 17.41 -23.06 3.89
CA LEU A 147 17.33 -21.65 3.57
C LEU A 147 15.86 -21.23 3.53
N VAL A 148 15.49 -20.27 4.36
CA VAL A 148 14.09 -19.80 4.51
C VAL A 148 14.00 -18.37 3.97
N GLY A 149 12.96 -18.09 3.19
CA GLY A 149 12.63 -16.73 2.76
C GLY A 149 12.10 -15.85 3.90
N ASP A 150 11.96 -14.56 3.65
CA ASP A 150 11.40 -13.61 4.61
C ASP A 150 9.85 -13.58 4.60
N GLY A 151 9.28 -14.12 3.53
CA GLY A 151 7.89 -14.54 3.44
C GLY A 151 6.99 -13.53 2.73
N VAL A 152 5.86 -14.04 2.26
CA VAL A 152 4.90 -13.33 1.42
C VAL A 152 3.51 -13.43 2.01
N MET A 153 2.80 -12.31 2.10
CA MET A 153 1.43 -12.27 2.60
C MET A 153 0.43 -12.31 1.44
N LEU A 154 -0.58 -13.18 1.56
CA LEU A 154 -1.74 -13.10 0.68
C LEU A 154 -2.59 -11.91 1.09
N ASP A 155 -2.86 -11.01 0.14
CA ASP A 155 -3.81 -9.93 0.26
C ASP A 155 -4.76 -9.93 -0.95
N ILE A 156 -6.01 -10.28 -0.71
CA ILE A 156 -7.09 -10.24 -1.71
C ILE A 156 -8.21 -9.29 -1.30
N SER A 157 -8.04 -8.61 -0.17
CA SER A 157 -9.03 -7.70 0.36
C SER A 157 -8.80 -6.32 -0.21
N ALA A 158 -9.84 -5.71 -0.78
CA ALA A 158 -9.76 -4.33 -1.19
C ALA A 158 -9.65 -3.41 0.04
N PRO A 159 -9.00 -2.23 -0.08
CA PRO A 159 -8.95 -1.26 1.00
C PRO A 159 -10.34 -0.90 1.51
N GLU A 160 -10.47 -0.74 2.82
CA GLU A 160 -11.66 -0.21 3.45
C GLU A 160 -11.82 1.28 3.10
N SER A 161 -12.99 1.63 2.58
CA SER A 161 -13.29 3.00 2.17
C SER A 161 -13.46 3.93 3.37
N GLY A 162 -12.96 5.17 3.22
CA GLY A 162 -13.10 6.23 4.20
C GLY A 162 -14.28 7.16 3.96
N MET A 163 -14.09 8.43 4.31
CA MET A 163 -15.04 9.52 4.07
C MET A 163 -14.39 10.58 3.16
N VAL A 164 -15.21 11.22 2.32
CA VAL A 164 -14.81 12.32 1.45
C VAL A 164 -15.67 13.53 1.80
N VAL A 165 -15.05 14.68 1.99
CA VAL A 165 -15.70 15.98 2.19
C VAL A 165 -15.27 16.92 1.08
N ASP A 166 -16.16 17.79 0.61
CA ASP A 166 -15.78 18.84 -0.32
C ASP A 166 -15.28 20.07 0.45
N GLY A 167 -14.13 20.61 0.03
CA GLY A 167 -13.35 21.57 0.82
C GLY A 167 -12.05 21.02 1.42
N PHE A 168 -11.37 21.84 2.21
CA PHE A 168 -10.10 21.49 2.87
C PHE A 168 -10.27 21.21 4.36
N GLU A 169 -10.82 22.18 5.09
CA GLU A 169 -11.02 22.09 6.55
C GLU A 169 -12.48 21.85 6.91
N ASP A 170 -13.39 22.42 6.11
CA ASP A 170 -14.84 22.34 6.29
C ASP A 170 -15.49 21.69 5.07
N ASP A 171 -16.62 21.05 5.32
CA ASP A 171 -17.53 20.51 4.31
C ASP A 171 -18.34 21.65 3.68
N LEU A 172 -18.30 21.82 2.36
CA LEU A 172 -18.81 23.00 1.67
C LEU A 172 -20.21 22.77 1.10
N GLU A 173 -21.22 23.34 1.75
CA GLU A 173 -22.57 23.35 1.15
C GLU A 173 -22.62 24.20 -0.14
N PHE A 174 -21.87 25.31 -0.18
CA PHE A 174 -21.90 26.28 -1.29
C PHE A 174 -20.51 26.78 -1.73
N THR A 175 -20.36 27.07 -3.02
CA THR A 175 -19.17 27.73 -3.58
C THR A 175 -19.53 28.82 -4.59
N ALA A 176 -18.80 29.94 -4.54
CA ALA A 176 -18.87 31.00 -5.56
C ALA A 176 -17.90 30.77 -6.73
N SER A 177 -17.15 29.66 -6.72
CA SER A 177 -16.19 29.34 -7.76
C SER A 177 -16.89 28.83 -9.02
N THR A 178 -16.45 29.31 -10.18
CA THR A 178 -16.92 28.84 -11.49
C THR A 178 -15.98 27.83 -12.13
N THR A 179 -14.83 27.53 -11.51
CA THR A 179 -13.81 26.68 -12.13
C THR A 179 -13.12 25.72 -11.17
N THR A 180 -13.36 25.84 -9.87
CA THR A 180 -12.55 25.13 -8.86
C THR A 180 -13.42 24.27 -7.96
N LEU A 181 -13.11 22.99 -7.91
CA LEU A 181 -13.53 22.08 -6.84
C LEU A 181 -12.31 21.69 -6.00
N SER A 182 -12.54 21.48 -4.71
CA SER A 182 -11.58 20.98 -3.75
C SER A 182 -12.22 19.88 -2.93
N ALA A 183 -11.47 18.88 -2.51
CA ALA A 183 -11.96 17.86 -1.59
C ALA A 183 -10.83 17.32 -0.73
N THR A 184 -11.21 16.78 0.42
CA THR A 184 -10.35 16.13 1.40
C THR A 184 -10.97 14.81 1.82
N TRP A 185 -10.16 13.78 2.03
CA TRP A 185 -10.64 12.50 2.53
C TRP A 185 -9.78 11.96 3.66
N SER A 186 -10.39 11.07 4.44
CA SER A 186 -9.73 10.43 5.57
C SER A 186 -10.39 9.09 5.90
N GLY A 187 -9.71 8.27 6.69
CA GLY A 187 -10.27 7.00 7.19
C GLY A 187 -10.21 5.84 6.21
N PHE A 188 -9.62 6.01 5.03
CA PHE A 188 -9.24 4.87 4.19
C PHE A 188 -8.15 4.07 4.87
N SER A 189 -8.25 2.74 4.84
CA SER A 189 -7.24 1.86 5.41
C SER A 189 -7.21 0.53 4.70
N ASP A 190 -6.03 -0.06 4.61
CA ASP A 190 -5.88 -1.45 4.21
C ASP A 190 -5.00 -2.17 5.25
N ALA A 191 -5.48 -3.32 5.73
CA ALA A 191 -4.79 -4.11 6.76
C ALA A 191 -3.86 -5.17 6.17
N GLY A 192 -4.00 -5.44 4.88
CA GLY A 192 -3.16 -6.35 4.13
C GLY A 192 -1.89 -5.64 3.68
N SER A 193 -1.80 -5.36 2.39
CA SER A 193 -0.62 -4.79 1.75
C SER A 193 -0.49 -3.28 1.94
N GLY A 194 -1.52 -2.61 2.43
CA GLY A 194 -1.56 -1.16 2.61
C GLY A 194 -1.91 -0.43 1.32
N ILE A 195 -2.27 0.85 1.44
CA ILE A 195 -2.69 1.66 0.29
C ILE A 195 -1.46 2.08 -0.53
N GLN A 196 -1.50 1.84 -1.84
CA GLN A 196 -0.50 2.30 -2.80
C GLN A 196 -0.77 3.73 -3.27
N PHE A 197 -2.02 4.02 -3.67
CA PHE A 197 -2.42 5.36 -4.12
C PHE A 197 -3.94 5.59 -4.01
N TYR A 198 -4.34 6.86 -4.09
CA TYR A 198 -5.70 7.31 -4.27
C TYR A 198 -5.93 7.80 -5.69
N GLU A 199 -7.15 7.63 -6.18
CA GLU A 199 -7.67 8.32 -7.35
C GLU A 199 -8.90 9.12 -6.97
N TYR A 200 -9.05 10.28 -7.60
CA TYR A 200 -10.26 11.08 -7.52
C TYR A 200 -10.93 11.24 -8.88
N ALA A 201 -12.23 11.47 -8.87
CA ALA A 201 -13.01 11.89 -10.02
C ALA A 201 -14.03 12.96 -9.59
N ALA A 202 -14.51 13.74 -10.55
CA ALA A 202 -15.52 14.77 -10.30
C ALA A 202 -16.71 14.59 -11.25
N GLY A 203 -17.91 14.80 -10.73
CA GLY A 203 -19.14 14.64 -11.51
C GLY A 203 -20.32 15.43 -10.97
N THR A 204 -21.38 15.49 -11.78
CA THR A 204 -22.66 16.12 -11.41
C THR A 204 -23.59 15.19 -10.61
N THR A 205 -23.14 13.96 -10.35
CA THR A 205 -23.81 12.95 -9.51
C THR A 205 -22.77 12.20 -8.68
N SER A 206 -23.17 11.62 -7.55
CA SER A 206 -22.29 10.76 -6.75
C SER A 206 -21.76 9.59 -7.60
N GLY A 207 -20.43 9.39 -7.57
CA GLY A 207 -19.71 8.43 -8.40
C GLY A 207 -19.55 8.85 -9.87
N GLY A 208 -20.05 10.02 -10.26
CA GLY A 208 -19.95 10.54 -11.62
C GLY A 208 -18.53 10.98 -11.98
N THR A 209 -18.20 10.83 -13.26
CA THR A 209 -16.91 11.22 -13.86
C THR A 209 -17.06 12.18 -15.04
N ASP A 210 -18.24 12.81 -15.16
CA ASP A 210 -18.60 13.69 -16.29
C ASP A 210 -17.86 15.03 -16.29
N MET A 211 -17.24 15.41 -15.17
CA MET A 211 -16.41 16.61 -15.07
C MET A 211 -14.92 16.27 -15.17
N THR A 212 -14.47 15.28 -14.39
CA THR A 212 -13.09 14.78 -14.38
C THR A 212 -13.10 13.26 -14.24
N ASP A 213 -12.41 12.56 -15.14
CA ASP A 213 -12.22 11.10 -15.06
C ASP A 213 -11.19 10.74 -13.99
N TRP A 214 -11.16 9.47 -13.57
CA TRP A 214 -10.28 8.99 -12.51
C TRP A 214 -8.83 9.42 -12.71
N THR A 215 -8.32 10.18 -11.75
CA THR A 215 -6.98 10.77 -11.77
C THR A 215 -6.24 10.38 -10.50
N GLY A 216 -5.10 9.73 -10.66
CA GLY A 216 -4.23 9.31 -9.56
C GLY A 216 -3.43 10.46 -8.95
N ILE A 217 -3.27 10.44 -7.63
CA ILE A 217 -2.60 11.51 -6.85
C ILE A 217 -1.73 10.93 -5.72
N ASP A 218 -1.11 9.78 -5.98
CA ASP A 218 -0.27 9.07 -5.00
C ASP A 218 -1.01 8.91 -3.66
N LEU A 219 -0.34 9.20 -2.53
CA LEU A 219 -0.92 9.08 -1.18
C LEU A 219 -1.44 10.42 -0.62
N ASP A 220 -1.56 11.45 -1.45
CA ASP A 220 -2.16 12.70 -1.02
C ASP A 220 -3.63 12.49 -0.65
N THR A 221 -4.10 13.22 0.36
CA THR A 221 -5.49 13.09 0.88
C THR A 221 -6.35 14.30 0.55
N THR A 222 -5.88 15.16 -0.34
CA THR A 222 -6.54 16.40 -0.74
C THR A 222 -6.35 16.64 -2.23
N MET A 223 -7.37 17.16 -2.90
CA MET A 223 -7.29 17.56 -4.31
C MET A 223 -7.80 18.97 -4.54
N ILE A 224 -7.28 19.61 -5.60
CA ILE A 224 -7.78 20.88 -6.15
C ILE A 224 -7.80 20.75 -7.66
N ASP A 225 -8.98 20.87 -8.27
CA ASP A 225 -9.13 20.92 -9.72
C ASP A 225 -9.71 22.28 -10.10
N SER A 226 -8.83 23.15 -10.62
CA SER A 226 -9.18 24.50 -11.08
C SER A 226 -9.42 24.57 -12.59
N SER A 227 -9.52 23.44 -13.29
CA SER A 227 -9.66 23.36 -14.75
C SER A 227 -11.11 23.24 -15.22
N LEU A 228 -12.06 23.22 -14.28
CA LEU A 228 -13.46 22.91 -14.52
C LEU A 228 -14.23 24.12 -15.08
N VAL A 229 -15.42 23.83 -15.60
CA VAL A 229 -16.42 24.84 -15.96
C VAL A 229 -17.69 24.52 -15.19
N LEU A 230 -17.88 25.23 -14.08
CA LEU A 230 -18.98 25.01 -13.16
C LEU A 230 -20.16 25.94 -13.47
N VAL A 231 -21.37 25.43 -13.30
CA VAL A 231 -22.61 26.12 -13.64
C VAL A 231 -23.35 26.46 -12.35
N GLY A 232 -23.80 27.72 -12.21
CA GLY A 232 -24.59 28.15 -11.06
C GLY A 232 -25.90 27.37 -10.92
N GLY A 233 -26.25 27.03 -9.68
CA GLY A 233 -27.41 26.22 -9.31
C GLY A 233 -27.20 24.71 -9.43
N GLN A 234 -26.02 24.25 -9.88
CA GLN A 234 -25.71 22.82 -9.98
C GLN A 234 -24.90 22.35 -8.77
N ILE A 235 -25.14 21.09 -8.38
CA ILE A 235 -24.35 20.36 -7.39
C ILE A 235 -23.25 19.57 -8.09
N TYR A 236 -22.08 19.54 -7.47
CA TYR A 236 -20.94 18.75 -7.90
C TYR A 236 -20.42 17.90 -6.77
N HIS A 237 -20.03 16.66 -7.09
CA HIS A 237 -19.48 15.71 -6.14
C HIS A 237 -18.05 15.38 -6.53
N VAL A 238 -17.18 15.23 -5.52
CA VAL A 238 -15.88 14.59 -5.70
C VAL A 238 -15.98 13.16 -5.18
N SER A 239 -15.51 12.21 -5.99
CA SER A 239 -15.47 10.79 -5.66
C SER A 239 -14.03 10.31 -5.53
N VAL A 240 -13.78 9.43 -4.58
CA VAL A 240 -12.45 8.90 -4.26
C VAL A 240 -12.51 7.38 -4.15
N ARG A 241 -11.45 6.72 -4.60
CA ARG A 241 -11.17 5.30 -4.34
C ARG A 241 -9.69 5.11 -4.04
N ALA A 242 -9.37 4.06 -3.28
CA ALA A 242 -8.01 3.68 -2.95
C ALA A 242 -7.64 2.38 -3.65
N THR A 243 -6.37 2.24 -4.04
CA THR A 243 -5.79 1.01 -4.59
C THR A 243 -4.64 0.57 -3.68
N ASP A 244 -4.59 -0.70 -3.33
CA ASP A 244 -3.51 -1.28 -2.50
C ASP A 244 -2.25 -1.66 -3.31
N LEU A 245 -1.24 -2.26 -2.65
CA LEU A 245 0.00 -2.65 -3.33
C LEU A 245 -0.13 -3.87 -4.26
N VAL A 246 -1.24 -4.62 -4.17
CA VAL A 246 -1.53 -5.80 -4.99
C VAL A 246 -2.69 -5.57 -5.97
N GLU A 247 -3.00 -4.29 -6.22
CA GLU A 247 -3.96 -3.77 -7.18
C GLU A 247 -5.45 -4.03 -6.85
N ASN A 248 -5.81 -4.37 -5.61
CA ASN A 248 -7.22 -4.37 -5.21
C ASN A 248 -7.70 -2.92 -5.04
N VAL A 249 -8.91 -2.64 -5.52
CA VAL A 249 -9.49 -1.29 -5.53
C VAL A 249 -10.70 -1.23 -4.59
N SER A 250 -10.72 -0.23 -3.71
CA SER A 250 -11.81 0.02 -2.76
C SER A 250 -13.14 0.30 -3.45
N ASP A 251 -14.23 0.26 -2.68
CA ASP A 251 -15.47 0.89 -3.09
C ASP A 251 -15.28 2.41 -3.27
N VAL A 252 -16.03 2.98 -4.21
CA VAL A 252 -16.04 4.42 -4.47
C VAL A 252 -16.87 5.15 -3.41
N VAL A 253 -16.30 6.20 -2.83
CA VAL A 253 -17.01 7.11 -1.91
C VAL A 253 -17.06 8.50 -2.51
N SER A 254 -18.19 9.19 -2.38
CA SER A 254 -18.35 10.57 -2.82
C SER A 254 -18.60 11.51 -1.65
N SER A 255 -18.24 12.78 -1.81
CA SER A 255 -18.77 13.85 -0.96
C SER A 255 -20.29 13.98 -1.14
N ASP A 256 -20.95 14.62 -0.17
CA ASP A 256 -22.38 14.93 -0.26
C ASP A 256 -22.68 16.04 -1.29
N GLY A 257 -21.68 16.84 -1.62
CA GLY A 257 -21.59 17.66 -2.82
C GLY A 257 -21.75 19.15 -2.54
N VAL A 258 -21.07 19.96 -3.35
CA VAL A 258 -21.08 21.42 -3.23
C VAL A 258 -21.96 22.06 -4.29
N THR A 259 -22.85 22.96 -3.86
CA THR A 259 -23.72 23.72 -4.76
C THR A 259 -23.04 25.01 -5.22
N VAL A 260 -23.02 25.28 -6.52
CA VAL A 260 -22.44 26.52 -7.05
C VAL A 260 -23.45 27.65 -6.96
N ASP A 261 -23.18 28.68 -6.16
CA ASP A 261 -23.99 29.89 -6.08
C ASP A 261 -23.22 31.11 -6.60
N LEU A 262 -23.73 31.69 -7.69
CA LEU A 262 -23.13 32.84 -8.36
C LEU A 262 -23.98 34.11 -8.23
N LEU A 263 -25.17 34.00 -7.61
CA LEU A 263 -26.05 35.13 -7.42
C LEU A 263 -25.78 35.72 -6.04
N GLY A 264 -25.76 37.04 -5.97
CA GLY A 264 -25.75 37.72 -4.69
C GLY A 264 -27.18 37.83 -4.13
N PRO A 265 -27.31 38.08 -2.82
CA PRO A 265 -28.61 38.27 -2.20
C PRO A 265 -29.43 39.38 -2.87
N GLU A 266 -30.75 39.18 -2.94
CA GLU A 266 -31.69 40.21 -3.33
C GLU A 266 -31.73 41.32 -2.28
N SER A 267 -31.78 42.57 -2.75
CA SER A 267 -31.81 43.75 -1.88
C SER A 267 -33.11 43.82 -1.09
N GLY A 268 -32.99 44.09 0.21
CA GLY A 268 -34.11 44.37 1.08
C GLY A 268 -34.42 45.87 1.21
N THR A 269 -35.04 46.21 2.33
CA THR A 269 -35.36 47.59 2.73
C THR A 269 -34.56 47.94 3.97
N VAL A 270 -33.99 49.15 3.98
CA VAL A 270 -33.34 49.76 5.14
C VAL A 270 -34.28 50.84 5.70
N LEU A 271 -34.37 50.92 7.01
CA LEU A 271 -35.18 51.86 7.78
C LEU A 271 -34.25 52.65 8.71
N ASP A 272 -34.39 53.97 8.74
CA ASP A 272 -33.52 54.87 9.51
C ASP A 272 -33.84 54.90 11.03
N GLY A 273 -34.50 53.85 11.54
CA GLY A 273 -34.82 53.66 12.96
C GLY A 273 -35.02 52.20 13.34
N THR A 274 -35.30 51.92 14.61
CA THR A 274 -35.52 50.56 15.13
C THR A 274 -36.94 50.05 14.84
N GLY A 275 -37.21 49.70 13.58
CA GLY A 275 -38.47 49.11 13.13
C GLY A 275 -39.43 50.06 12.41
N GLU A 276 -39.15 51.36 12.38
CA GLU A 276 -39.86 52.35 11.54
C GLU A 276 -38.85 53.17 10.74
N ASP A 277 -39.28 53.67 9.60
CA ASP A 277 -38.51 54.62 8.80
C ASP A 277 -38.61 56.02 9.43
N VAL A 278 -37.47 56.63 9.77
CA VAL A 278 -37.42 57.87 10.55
C VAL A 278 -36.70 58.97 9.77
N ASP A 279 -37.46 59.97 9.34
CA ASP A 279 -36.90 61.11 8.60
C ASP A 279 -36.11 62.10 9.49
N TRP A 280 -36.41 62.14 10.80
CA TRP A 280 -35.90 63.18 11.71
C TRP A 280 -35.57 62.64 13.11
N THR A 281 -34.37 62.94 13.59
CA THR A 281 -33.93 62.69 14.98
C THR A 281 -33.46 63.99 15.64
N ASN A 282 -33.55 64.07 16.97
CA ASN A 282 -32.98 65.16 17.77
C ASN A 282 -31.66 64.79 18.45
N SER A 283 -31.12 63.60 18.17
CA SER A 283 -29.79 63.19 18.62
C SER A 283 -28.71 63.75 17.69
N ASP A 284 -27.67 64.34 18.27
CA ASP A 284 -26.49 64.83 17.57
C ASP A 284 -25.28 63.88 17.68
N THR A 285 -25.47 62.73 18.31
CA THR A 285 -24.39 61.76 18.61
C THR A 285 -24.73 60.31 18.29
N THR A 286 -25.99 60.00 17.98
CA THR A 286 -26.43 58.61 17.76
C THR A 286 -27.23 58.48 16.47
N LEU A 287 -26.92 57.45 15.70
CA LEU A 287 -27.72 57.00 14.55
C LEU A 287 -28.03 55.52 14.70
N GLU A 288 -29.26 55.15 14.37
CA GLU A 288 -29.77 53.78 14.44
C GLU A 288 -30.40 53.46 13.08
N ALA A 289 -30.28 52.21 12.65
CA ALA A 289 -31.01 51.72 11.48
C ALA A 289 -31.37 50.26 11.67
N SER A 290 -32.43 49.83 11.01
CA SER A 290 -32.81 48.42 10.89
C SER A 290 -33.07 48.07 9.43
N TRP A 291 -32.96 46.81 9.08
CA TRP A 291 -33.22 46.34 7.73
C TRP A 291 -33.99 45.03 7.74
N HIS A 292 -34.69 44.77 6.64
CA HIS A 292 -35.45 43.54 6.46
C HIS A 292 -35.63 43.22 4.97
N GLY A 293 -36.04 42.00 4.66
CA GLY A 293 -36.36 41.60 3.29
C GLY A 293 -35.15 41.35 2.37
N PHE A 294 -33.92 41.36 2.90
CA PHE A 294 -32.77 40.81 2.21
C PHE A 294 -32.90 39.29 2.21
N SER A 295 -32.73 38.67 1.04
CA SER A 295 -32.85 37.23 0.91
C SER A 295 -31.99 36.71 -0.21
N ASP A 296 -31.37 35.57 0.00
CA ASP A 296 -30.77 34.77 -1.05
C ASP A 296 -31.50 33.43 -1.11
N ALA A 297 -31.89 33.01 -2.31
CA ALA A 297 -32.75 31.84 -2.50
C ALA A 297 -31.98 30.51 -2.44
N LEU A 298 -30.66 30.54 -2.64
CA LEU A 298 -29.83 29.35 -2.74
C LEU A 298 -28.95 29.19 -1.49
N SER A 299 -28.07 30.14 -1.21
CA SER A 299 -27.12 30.10 -0.10
C SER A 299 -27.59 30.80 1.18
N GLY A 300 -28.62 31.64 1.07
CA GLY A 300 -29.10 32.45 2.20
C GLY A 300 -28.17 33.62 2.54
N ILE A 301 -28.42 34.27 3.69
CA ILE A 301 -27.60 35.41 4.12
C ILE A 301 -26.55 34.94 5.11
N GLN A 302 -25.27 35.12 4.77
CA GLN A 302 -24.17 34.81 5.66
C GLN A 302 -23.95 35.89 6.73
N PHE A 303 -23.92 37.16 6.32
CA PHE A 303 -23.78 38.31 7.20
C PHE A 303 -24.23 39.61 6.54
N TYR A 304 -24.40 40.65 7.36
CA TYR A 304 -24.64 42.03 6.99
C TYR A 304 -23.45 42.90 7.40
N GLU A 305 -23.18 43.93 6.60
CA GLU A 305 -22.31 45.04 6.99
C GLU A 305 -23.09 46.35 6.82
N TYR A 306 -22.75 47.33 7.64
CA TYR A 306 -23.34 48.66 7.59
C TYR A 306 -22.27 49.74 7.53
N ALA A 307 -22.61 50.87 6.93
CA ALA A 307 -21.81 52.08 6.89
C ALA A 307 -22.75 53.29 6.90
N VAL A 308 -22.28 54.45 7.33
CA VAL A 308 -23.09 55.68 7.27
C VAL A 308 -22.28 56.85 6.70
N GLY A 309 -22.97 57.76 6.02
CA GLY A 309 -22.39 58.99 5.51
C GLY A 309 -23.45 60.02 5.17
N THR A 310 -23.02 61.13 4.59
CA THR A 310 -23.85 62.35 4.49
C THR A 310 -24.57 62.49 3.15
N ALA A 311 -24.48 61.49 2.29
CA ALA A 311 -25.12 61.45 0.97
C ALA A 311 -25.33 59.98 0.54
N ILE A 312 -26.21 59.76 -0.42
CA ILE A 312 -26.39 58.45 -1.06
C ILE A 312 -25.03 57.97 -1.60
N ASP A 313 -24.70 56.71 -1.31
CA ASP A 313 -23.43 56.06 -1.66
C ASP A 313 -22.16 56.76 -1.13
N ASN A 314 -22.31 57.55 -0.05
CA ASN A 314 -21.20 58.10 0.72
C ASN A 314 -21.15 57.42 2.09
N PHE A 315 -19.98 56.89 2.44
CA PHE A 315 -19.75 56.06 3.63
C PHE A 315 -18.69 56.67 4.57
N ALA A 316 -18.55 58.00 4.55
CA ALA A 316 -17.40 58.68 5.17
C ALA A 316 -17.53 58.91 6.68
N LEU A 317 -18.73 58.76 7.27
CA LEU A 317 -18.97 59.03 8.68
C LEU A 317 -18.72 57.78 9.53
N VAL A 318 -19.18 56.62 9.07
CA VAL A 318 -18.86 55.31 9.64
C VAL A 318 -18.47 54.39 8.48
N ALA A 319 -17.24 53.88 8.49
CA ALA A 319 -16.78 52.90 7.51
C ALA A 319 -17.51 51.56 7.70
N TRP A 320 -17.48 50.70 6.68
CA TRP A 320 -18.09 49.37 6.72
C TRP A 320 -17.71 48.60 7.99
N LYS A 321 -18.73 48.18 8.72
CA LYS A 321 -18.63 47.44 9.97
C LYS A 321 -19.59 46.26 9.91
N SER A 322 -19.12 45.10 10.33
CA SER A 322 -19.96 43.89 10.35
C SER A 322 -21.02 44.00 11.44
N ALA A 323 -22.26 43.69 11.07
CA ALA A 323 -23.38 43.43 11.97
C ALA A 323 -23.60 41.92 12.18
N GLY A 324 -22.75 41.05 11.63
CA GLY A 324 -22.98 39.61 11.64
C GLY A 324 -24.34 39.28 11.01
N VAL A 325 -25.17 38.49 11.70
CA VAL A 325 -26.55 38.17 11.24
C VAL A 325 -27.61 39.11 11.80
N ASP A 326 -27.22 40.13 12.57
CA ASP A 326 -28.16 41.09 13.13
C ASP A 326 -28.77 41.96 12.03
N THR A 327 -30.04 42.32 12.21
CA THR A 327 -30.80 43.12 11.23
C THR A 327 -30.98 44.58 11.66
N PHE A 328 -30.12 45.07 12.55
CA PHE A 328 -30.11 46.44 13.02
C PHE A 328 -28.72 46.84 13.53
N PHE A 329 -28.46 48.15 13.58
CA PHE A 329 -27.32 48.71 14.31
C PHE A 329 -27.75 49.94 15.12
N ALA A 330 -26.97 50.25 16.15
CA ALA A 330 -26.99 51.53 16.84
C ALA A 330 -25.55 52.00 17.04
N GLU A 331 -25.18 53.14 16.45
CA GLU A 331 -23.86 53.74 16.58
C GLU A 331 -23.97 55.00 17.43
N SER A 332 -23.16 55.08 18.49
CA SER A 332 -23.10 56.22 19.41
C SER A 332 -21.79 57.00 19.27
N ASP A 333 -21.74 58.16 19.91
CA ASP A 333 -20.55 59.01 19.98
C ASP A 333 -20.06 59.52 18.61
N LEU A 334 -20.98 59.65 17.64
CA LEU A 334 -20.72 60.25 16.35
C LEU A 334 -20.49 61.76 16.48
N THR A 335 -19.54 62.29 15.71
CA THR A 335 -19.38 63.73 15.50
C THR A 335 -20.09 64.13 14.20
N LEU A 336 -21.35 64.54 14.31
CA LEU A 336 -22.24 64.92 13.19
C LEU A 336 -22.15 66.41 12.82
#